data_AF-A0A1F3BAH7-F1
#
_entry.id   AF-A0A1F3BAH7-F1
#
_cell.length_a   1.000
_cell.length_b   1.000
_cell.length_c   1.000
_cell.angle_alpha   90.00
_cell.angle_beta   90.00
_cell.angle_gamma   90.00
#
_symmetry.space_group_name_H-M   'P 1'
#
loop_
_entity.id
_entity.type
_entity.pdbx_description
1 polymer ?
#
loop_
_entity_poly.entity_id
_entity_poly.type
_entity_poly.pdbx_seq_one_letter_code
_entity_poly.pdbx_strand_id
1 'polypeptide(L)'
;MSTEDIRSILAGLTAFPHRGSGTAYERQAAAFLRDYLTAKGHPVESQVFLTSRTYSWELLGISALLAIGGLYPATWVALLGAYWFWAYFSGQGTPWDRWFRRHASQNLIARAGRGTRRLVLIAHYDSAKTFFVYHPKRVRGFRANFLLNAALAGVLIPAAMWAPLLARVAGLYFLAQAVLLLTRERTAPYVNGANDNASGVAVATALFLDLAAQSIEGAELWLVLTGAEEVGAQGARAFLRQNTLPGDTPVLNIDNVGAGTLYYATGEGMLGVIPFRGPLVEAASRLEGASPLVYTLAYFDTLPFARAGYPCLTLIRLDRGIPPHWHWPTDVREHVDDRALADTLTYARALAQTVLRQ
;
A
#
# COMPACT_ATOMS: atom_id res chain seq x y z
N MET A 1 17.31 -17.29 14.19
CA MET A 1 17.51 -16.90 12.78
C MET A 1 16.64 -15.71 12.39
N SER A 2 15.33 -15.76 12.57
CA SER A 2 14.41 -14.74 12.04
C SER A 2 14.65 -13.28 12.48
N THR A 3 15.10 -13.02 13.71
CA THR A 3 15.40 -11.64 14.17
C THR A 3 16.66 -11.05 13.52
N GLU A 4 17.62 -11.88 13.14
CA GLU A 4 18.82 -11.44 12.41
C GLU A 4 18.48 -11.10 10.95
N ASP A 5 17.59 -11.88 10.34
CA ASP A 5 17.08 -11.59 9.01
C ASP A 5 16.33 -10.25 8.97
N ILE A 6 15.48 -9.98 9.97
CA ILE A 6 14.79 -8.69 10.12
C ILE A 6 15.81 -7.54 10.14
N ARG A 7 16.82 -7.62 11.01
CA ARG A 7 17.83 -6.55 11.15
C ARG A 7 18.62 -6.33 9.88
N SER A 8 19.03 -7.40 9.20
CA SER A 8 19.83 -7.34 7.97
C SER A 8 19.06 -6.69 6.82
N ILE A 9 17.80 -7.10 6.63
CA ILE A 9 16.94 -6.57 5.57
C ILE A 9 16.60 -5.11 5.84
N LEU A 10 16.21 -4.80 7.08
CA LEU A 10 15.88 -3.43 7.46
C LEU A 10 17.09 -2.52 7.24
N ALA A 11 18.27 -2.89 7.75
CA ALA A 11 19.50 -2.12 7.55
C ALA A 11 19.83 -1.90 6.07
N GLY A 12 19.75 -2.94 5.24
CA GLY A 12 20.02 -2.83 3.80
C GLY A 12 19.02 -1.94 3.06
N LEU A 13 17.72 -2.03 3.38
CA LEU A 13 16.70 -1.18 2.75
C LEU A 13 16.75 0.27 3.24
N THR A 14 17.13 0.51 4.49
CA THR A 14 17.24 1.86 5.06
C THR A 14 18.57 2.54 4.75
N ALA A 15 19.56 1.81 4.23
CA ALA A 15 20.83 2.39 3.75
C ALA A 15 20.64 3.25 2.49
N PHE A 16 19.59 2.99 1.70
CA PHE A 16 19.20 3.85 0.59
C PHE A 16 18.49 5.11 1.11
N PRO A 17 18.64 6.28 0.46
CA PRO A 17 17.93 7.48 0.89
C PRO A 17 16.40 7.34 0.77
N HIS A 18 15.93 6.57 -0.21
CA HIS A 18 14.53 6.23 -0.44
C HIS A 18 14.43 5.02 -1.39
N ARG A 19 13.22 4.50 -1.61
CA ARG A 19 12.92 3.41 -2.55
C ARG A 19 11.75 3.73 -3.49
N GLY A 20 11.48 5.02 -3.72
CA GLY A 20 10.35 5.48 -4.53
C GLY A 20 10.19 4.81 -5.89
N SER A 21 8.94 4.55 -6.26
CA SER A 21 8.58 3.71 -7.40
C SER A 21 9.13 4.25 -8.73
N GLY A 22 9.59 3.36 -9.61
CA GLY A 22 10.20 3.67 -10.90
C GLY A 22 11.55 4.41 -10.85
N THR A 23 12.21 4.47 -9.69
CA THR A 23 13.51 5.16 -9.50
C THR A 23 14.70 4.20 -9.58
N ALA A 24 15.92 4.75 -9.61
CA ALA A 24 17.13 3.93 -9.55
C ALA A 24 17.28 3.23 -8.20
N TYR A 25 16.92 3.90 -7.09
CA TYR A 25 17.02 3.31 -5.76
C TYR A 25 16.00 2.20 -5.52
N GLU A 26 14.81 2.25 -6.11
CA GLU A 26 13.88 1.10 -6.10
C GLU A 26 14.53 -0.13 -6.76
N ARG A 27 15.18 0.03 -7.93
CA ARG A 27 15.88 -1.07 -8.61
C ARG A 27 17.05 -1.61 -7.79
N GLN A 28 17.79 -0.75 -7.11
CA GLN A 28 18.91 -1.15 -6.24
C GLN A 28 18.40 -1.90 -5.00
N ALA A 29 17.32 -1.44 -4.38
CA ALA A 29 16.67 -2.13 -3.28
C ALA A 29 16.14 -3.51 -3.71
N ALA A 30 15.55 -3.61 -4.90
CA ALA A 30 15.11 -4.88 -5.45
C ALA A 30 16.28 -5.84 -5.71
N ALA A 31 17.40 -5.34 -6.25
CA ALA A 31 18.62 -6.14 -6.43
C ALA A 31 19.15 -6.65 -5.09
N PHE A 32 19.22 -5.79 -4.07
CA PHE A 32 19.61 -6.19 -2.72
C PHE A 32 18.73 -7.31 -2.16
N LEU A 33 17.41 -7.17 -2.23
CA LEU A 33 16.45 -8.18 -1.74
C LEU A 33 16.56 -9.51 -2.50
N ARG A 34 16.70 -9.43 -3.82
CA ARG A 34 16.89 -10.60 -4.69
C ARG A 34 18.16 -11.36 -4.31
N ASP A 35 19.27 -10.64 -4.16
CA ASP A 35 20.57 -11.23 -3.85
C ASP A 35 20.55 -11.81 -2.42
N TYR A 36 19.90 -11.13 -1.46
CA TYR A 36 19.69 -11.62 -0.09
C TYR A 36 18.93 -12.95 -0.06
N LEU A 37 17.78 -13.03 -0.73
CA LEU A 37 16.96 -14.25 -0.79
C LEU A 37 17.68 -15.38 -1.53
N THR A 38 18.38 -15.07 -2.63
CA THR A 38 19.16 -16.04 -3.40
C THR A 38 20.30 -16.63 -2.56
N ALA A 39 20.99 -15.79 -1.78
CA ALA A 39 22.03 -16.25 -0.85
C ALA A 39 21.49 -17.17 0.26
N LYS A 40 20.21 -17.07 0.58
CA LYS A 40 19.49 -17.97 1.50
C LYS A 40 18.94 -19.23 0.82
N GLY A 41 19.26 -19.45 -0.47
CA GLY A 41 18.83 -20.64 -1.22
C GLY A 41 17.45 -20.51 -1.86
N HIS A 42 16.86 -19.31 -1.89
CA HIS A 42 15.56 -19.06 -2.49
C HIS A 42 15.71 -18.23 -3.77
N PRO A 43 15.72 -18.87 -4.96
CA PRO A 43 15.79 -18.14 -6.23
C PRO A 43 14.56 -17.25 -6.37
N VAL A 44 14.80 -16.05 -6.89
CA VAL A 44 13.79 -14.99 -6.98
C VAL A 44 13.47 -14.69 -8.45
N GLU A 45 12.20 -14.81 -8.80
CA GLU A 45 11.67 -14.35 -10.07
C GLU A 45 11.40 -12.84 -9.99
N SER A 46 11.87 -12.08 -10.98
CA SER A 46 11.56 -10.66 -11.11
C SER A 46 10.45 -10.46 -12.14
N GLN A 47 9.31 -9.93 -11.70
CA GLN A 47 8.19 -9.60 -12.55
C GLN A 47 8.18 -8.11 -12.86
N VAL A 48 8.52 -7.73 -14.08
CA VAL A 48 8.58 -6.32 -14.50
C VAL A 48 7.22 -5.83 -15.02
N PHE A 49 6.86 -4.61 -14.66
CA PHE A 49 5.64 -3.94 -15.15
C PHE A 49 5.83 -2.43 -15.24
N LEU A 50 4.93 -1.76 -15.97
CA LEU A 50 4.92 -0.30 -16.07
C LEU A 50 4.09 0.33 -14.94
N THR A 51 4.61 1.41 -14.38
CA THR A 51 4.01 2.18 -13.29
C THR A 51 4.24 3.69 -13.47
N SER A 52 3.51 4.49 -12.68
CA SER A 52 3.84 5.90 -12.44
C SER A 52 4.86 6.00 -11.30
N ARG A 53 5.63 7.08 -11.24
CA ARG A 53 6.51 7.38 -10.09
C ARG A 53 5.77 8.03 -8.92
N THR A 54 4.53 8.44 -9.15
CA THR A 54 3.74 9.22 -8.19
C THR A 54 2.25 9.09 -8.51
N TYR A 55 1.40 9.09 -7.48
CA TYR A 55 -0.04 9.25 -7.64
C TYR A 55 -0.45 10.67 -8.06
N SER A 56 0.45 11.66 -7.93
CA SER A 56 0.08 13.07 -8.05
C SER A 56 -0.41 13.45 -9.44
N TRP A 57 0.00 12.75 -10.50
CA TRP A 57 -0.44 13.08 -11.86
C TRP A 57 -1.92 12.80 -12.07
N GLU A 58 -2.44 11.70 -11.54
CA GLU A 58 -3.87 11.42 -11.59
C GLU A 58 -4.66 12.37 -10.69
N LEU A 59 -4.18 12.63 -9.46
CA LEU A 59 -4.83 13.58 -8.56
C LEU A 59 -4.82 15.01 -9.09
N LEU A 60 -3.77 15.40 -9.84
CA LEU A 60 -3.69 16.70 -10.52
C LEU A 60 -4.72 16.76 -11.64
N GLY A 61 -4.84 15.70 -12.45
CA GLY A 61 -5.86 15.61 -13.50
C GLY A 61 -7.29 15.73 -12.94
N ILE A 62 -7.58 15.00 -11.86
CA ILE A 62 -8.85 15.10 -11.13
C ILE A 62 -9.09 16.53 -10.65
N SER A 63 -8.11 17.12 -9.96
CA SER A 63 -8.21 18.48 -9.41
C SER A 63 -8.38 19.53 -10.51
N ALA A 64 -7.71 19.38 -11.65
CA ALA A 64 -7.82 20.29 -12.79
C ALA A 64 -9.20 20.23 -13.44
N LEU A 65 -9.78 19.03 -13.63
CA LEU A 65 -11.14 18.90 -14.16
C LEU A 65 -12.18 19.50 -13.22
N LEU A 66 -12.07 19.23 -11.91
CA LEU A 66 -12.95 19.84 -10.91
C LEU A 66 -12.78 21.37 -10.87
N ALA A 67 -11.54 21.88 -10.99
CA ALA A 67 -11.30 23.32 -11.09
C ALA A 67 -11.99 23.94 -12.31
N ILE A 68 -11.79 23.36 -13.50
CA ILE A 68 -12.41 23.85 -14.74
C ILE A 68 -13.93 23.79 -14.65
N GLY A 69 -14.49 22.68 -14.16
CA GLY A 69 -15.93 22.49 -14.01
C GLY A 69 -16.59 23.45 -13.00
N GLY A 70 -15.83 23.97 -12.03
CA GLY A 70 -16.31 24.97 -11.07
C GLY A 70 -16.10 26.43 -11.52
N LEU A 71 -15.01 26.71 -12.23
CA LEU A 71 -14.67 28.08 -12.67
C LEU A 71 -15.44 28.52 -13.92
N TYR A 72 -15.77 27.57 -14.79
CA TYR A 72 -16.50 27.80 -16.03
C TYR A 72 -17.87 27.11 -15.97
N PRO A 73 -18.88 27.55 -16.74
CA PRO A 73 -20.20 26.92 -16.80
C PRO A 73 -20.13 25.60 -17.60
N ALA A 74 -19.36 24.63 -17.09
CA ALA A 74 -18.99 23.40 -17.75
C ALA A 74 -19.32 22.19 -16.84
N THR A 75 -20.61 22.03 -16.52
CA THR A 75 -21.09 20.97 -15.61
C THR A 75 -20.64 19.57 -16.03
N TRP A 76 -20.54 19.30 -17.34
CA TRP A 76 -20.04 18.02 -17.86
C TRP A 76 -18.56 17.77 -17.49
N VAL A 77 -17.74 18.81 -17.36
CA VAL A 77 -16.35 18.71 -16.90
C VAL A 77 -16.31 18.43 -15.39
N ALA A 78 -17.17 19.08 -14.61
CA ALA A 78 -17.32 18.80 -13.18
C ALA A 78 -17.75 17.34 -12.95
N LEU A 79 -18.71 16.85 -13.74
CA LEU A 79 -19.16 15.44 -13.74
C LEU A 79 -18.00 14.48 -14.05
N LEU A 80 -17.21 14.78 -15.09
CA LEU A 80 -16.05 13.95 -15.45
C LEU A 80 -14.99 13.93 -14.34
N GLY A 81 -14.69 15.09 -13.74
CA GLY A 81 -13.76 15.21 -12.63
C GLY A 81 -14.23 14.43 -11.39
N ALA A 82 -15.52 14.54 -11.04
CA ALA A 82 -16.11 13.82 -9.93
C ALA A 82 -16.15 12.30 -10.19
N TYR A 83 -16.46 11.88 -11.42
CA TYR A 83 -16.40 10.48 -11.82
C TYR A 83 -14.97 9.93 -11.74
N TRP A 84 -13.95 10.66 -12.21
CA TRP A 84 -12.57 10.23 -12.08
C TRP A 84 -12.15 10.17 -10.61
N PHE A 85 -12.47 11.17 -9.79
CA PHE A 85 -12.24 11.12 -8.34
C PHE A 85 -12.83 9.84 -7.74
N TRP A 86 -14.10 9.57 -8.03
CA TRP A 86 -14.78 8.37 -7.54
C TRP A 86 -14.13 7.09 -8.05
N ALA A 87 -13.84 6.98 -9.35
CA ALA A 87 -13.24 5.80 -9.95
C ALA A 87 -11.85 5.51 -9.33
N TYR A 88 -11.02 6.53 -9.17
CA TYR A 88 -9.70 6.44 -8.55
C TYR A 88 -9.80 5.96 -7.08
N PHE A 89 -10.61 6.65 -6.27
CA PHE A 89 -10.77 6.33 -4.84
C PHE A 89 -11.81 5.23 -4.54
N SER A 90 -12.40 4.62 -5.56
CA SER A 90 -13.16 3.39 -5.41
C SER A 90 -12.24 2.17 -5.37
N GLY A 91 -10.97 2.32 -5.80
CA GLY A 91 -9.98 1.24 -5.82
C GLY A 91 -10.09 0.29 -7.01
N GLN A 92 -10.94 0.57 -8.01
CA GLN A 92 -11.13 -0.30 -9.18
C GLN A 92 -9.96 -0.21 -10.18
N GLY A 93 -9.16 0.86 -10.11
CA GLY A 93 -8.26 1.24 -11.19
C GLY A 93 -9.03 1.97 -12.29
N THR A 94 -8.34 2.78 -13.07
CA THR A 94 -8.93 3.66 -14.08
C THR A 94 -8.39 3.29 -15.47
N PRO A 95 -9.22 3.20 -16.53
CA PRO A 95 -8.73 2.83 -17.85
C PRO A 95 -7.64 3.74 -18.42
N TRP A 96 -7.55 4.98 -17.93
CA TRP A 96 -6.56 5.99 -18.33
C TRP A 96 -5.30 5.99 -17.45
N ASP A 97 -5.21 5.17 -16.40
CA ASP A 97 -3.98 4.98 -15.62
C ASP A 97 -2.76 4.67 -16.53
N ARG A 98 -3.00 3.93 -17.63
CA ARG A 98 -2.00 3.53 -18.62
C ARG A 98 -1.26 4.70 -19.25
N TRP A 99 -1.86 5.90 -19.30
CA TRP A 99 -1.23 7.09 -19.86
C TRP A 99 -0.11 7.65 -18.96
N PHE A 100 -0.19 7.36 -17.66
CA PHE A 100 0.76 7.78 -16.64
C PHE A 100 1.83 6.71 -16.34
N ARG A 101 1.55 5.45 -16.68
CA ARG A 101 2.48 4.33 -16.51
C ARG A 101 3.60 4.33 -17.55
N ARG A 102 4.66 5.10 -17.29
CA ARG A 102 5.79 5.30 -18.22
C ARG A 102 7.14 4.81 -17.68
N HIS A 103 7.16 4.29 -16.47
CA HIS A 103 8.39 3.85 -15.81
C HIS A 103 8.29 2.38 -15.45
N ALA A 104 9.40 1.66 -15.54
CA ALA A 104 9.45 0.27 -15.09
C ALA A 104 9.61 0.20 -13.56
N SER A 105 8.85 -0.68 -12.93
CA SER A 105 9.04 -1.19 -11.57
C SER A 105 9.00 -2.73 -11.64
N GLN A 106 9.26 -3.41 -10.52
CA GLN A 106 9.27 -4.86 -10.48
C GLN A 106 8.73 -5.43 -9.16
N ASN A 107 8.05 -6.57 -9.23
CA ASN A 107 7.82 -7.42 -8.07
C ASN A 107 8.93 -8.47 -7.99
N LEU A 108 9.25 -8.90 -6.78
CA LEU A 108 10.14 -10.03 -6.52
C LEU A 108 9.32 -11.18 -5.95
N ILE A 109 9.43 -12.36 -6.55
CA ILE A 109 8.64 -13.53 -6.18
C ILE A 109 9.60 -14.66 -5.81
N ALA A 110 9.58 -15.07 -4.54
CA ALA A 110 10.27 -16.25 -4.06
C ALA A 110 9.26 -17.33 -3.67
N ARG A 111 9.60 -18.60 -3.91
CA ARG A 111 8.71 -19.74 -3.62
C ARG A 111 9.43 -20.78 -2.78
N ALA A 112 8.69 -21.45 -1.90
CA ALA A 112 9.20 -22.57 -1.09
C ALA A 112 8.12 -23.63 -0.89
N GLY A 113 8.53 -24.89 -0.74
CA GLY A 113 7.61 -26.02 -0.66
C GLY A 113 7.03 -26.42 -2.02
N ARG A 114 6.25 -27.51 -2.02
CA ARG A 114 5.50 -28.02 -3.18
C ARG A 114 4.21 -28.62 -2.65
N GLY A 115 3.07 -28.08 -3.05
CA GLY A 115 1.79 -28.54 -2.55
C GLY A 115 0.62 -27.73 -3.10
N THR A 116 -0.59 -28.12 -2.71
CA THR A 116 -1.83 -27.45 -3.12
C THR A 116 -2.29 -26.40 -2.13
N ARG A 117 -1.87 -26.49 -0.86
CA ARG A 117 -2.17 -25.49 0.18
C ARG A 117 -1.22 -24.32 0.06
N ARG A 118 -1.67 -23.26 -0.63
CA ARG A 118 -0.83 -22.10 -0.91
C ARG A 118 -1.07 -20.97 0.10
N LEU A 119 -0.01 -20.32 0.56
CA LEU A 119 -0.08 -19.05 1.31
C LEU A 119 0.81 -18.02 0.62
N VAL A 120 0.24 -16.85 0.32
CA VAL A 120 0.99 -15.70 -0.21
C VAL A 120 1.28 -14.73 0.92
N LEU A 121 2.56 -14.48 1.16
CA LEU A 121 3.06 -13.40 2.00
C LEU A 121 3.40 -12.22 1.09
N ILE A 122 2.87 -11.03 1.37
CA ILE A 122 3.06 -9.85 0.54
C ILE A 122 3.49 -8.65 1.39
N ALA A 123 4.40 -7.84 0.86
CA ALA A 123 4.83 -6.58 1.47
C ALA A 123 5.48 -5.70 0.39
N HIS A 124 5.18 -4.41 0.39
CA HIS A 124 5.78 -3.50 -0.58
C HIS A 124 7.11 -2.94 -0.12
N TYR A 125 8.05 -2.78 -1.05
CA TYR A 125 9.38 -2.27 -0.75
C TYR A 125 9.62 -0.86 -1.29
N ASP A 126 8.70 -0.29 -2.07
CA ASP A 126 8.80 1.11 -2.49
C ASP A 126 8.46 2.09 -1.36
N SER A 127 8.65 3.39 -1.60
CA SER A 127 8.46 4.43 -0.57
C SER A 127 7.82 5.69 -1.13
N ALA A 128 6.94 6.35 -0.37
CA ALA A 128 6.26 7.56 -0.78
C ALA A 128 7.15 8.81 -0.99
N LYS A 129 6.57 9.79 -1.69
CA LYS A 129 6.95 11.21 -1.59
C LYS A 129 6.22 11.89 -0.45
N THR A 130 6.92 12.80 0.24
CA THR A 130 6.33 13.64 1.27
C THR A 130 5.20 14.52 0.72
N PHE A 131 4.26 14.90 1.59
CA PHE A 131 3.24 15.91 1.27
C PHE A 131 2.74 16.58 2.55
N PHE A 132 2.24 17.81 2.46
CA PHE A 132 1.88 18.60 3.65
C PHE A 132 0.76 17.95 4.48
N VAL A 133 -0.11 17.15 3.86
CA VAL A 133 -1.22 16.47 4.54
C VAL A 133 -0.71 15.43 5.55
N TYR A 134 0.50 14.91 5.35
CA TYR A 134 1.16 13.95 6.23
C TYR A 134 1.97 14.59 7.36
N HIS A 135 2.03 15.93 7.40
CA HIS A 135 2.71 16.63 8.49
C HIS A 135 2.11 16.18 9.86
N PRO A 136 2.92 15.90 10.91
CA PRO A 136 2.42 15.34 12.17
C PRO A 136 1.29 16.13 12.84
N LYS A 137 1.27 17.46 12.66
CA LYS A 137 0.19 18.35 13.12
C LYS A 137 -1.12 18.27 12.32
N ARG A 138 -1.14 17.63 11.15
CA ARG A 138 -2.27 17.61 10.19
C ARG A 138 -2.76 16.20 9.88
N VAL A 139 -1.89 15.20 9.90
CA VAL A 139 -2.19 13.81 9.48
C VAL A 139 -3.37 13.19 10.24
N ARG A 140 -3.64 13.64 11.48
CA ARG A 140 -4.83 13.23 12.25
C ARG A 140 -6.16 13.59 11.59
N GLY A 141 -6.19 14.68 10.85
CA GLY A 141 -7.35 15.10 10.07
C GLY A 141 -7.43 14.46 8.69
N PHE A 142 -6.55 13.52 8.33
CA PHE A 142 -6.47 12.98 6.97
C PHE A 142 -7.81 12.43 6.49
N ARG A 143 -8.49 11.59 7.31
CA ARG A 143 -9.80 11.02 6.96
C ARG A 143 -10.85 12.10 6.72
N ALA A 144 -10.94 13.08 7.61
CA ALA A 144 -11.90 14.18 7.49
C ALA A 144 -11.61 15.04 6.26
N ASN A 145 -10.34 15.35 6.00
CA ASN A 145 -9.92 16.08 4.80
C ASN A 145 -10.27 15.31 3.52
N PHE A 146 -10.01 14.00 3.49
CA PHE A 146 -10.38 13.16 2.36
C PHE A 146 -11.91 13.18 2.11
N LEU A 147 -12.71 13.00 3.15
CA LEU A 147 -14.18 13.03 3.05
C LEU A 147 -14.71 14.41 2.62
N LEU A 148 -14.08 15.50 3.08
CA LEU A 148 -14.39 16.85 2.61
C LEU A 148 -14.14 16.99 1.10
N ASN A 149 -13.00 16.50 0.60
CA ASN A 149 -12.71 16.54 -0.83
C ASN A 149 -13.71 15.70 -1.65
N ALA A 150 -14.10 14.53 -1.15
CA ALA A 150 -15.13 13.70 -1.78
C ALA A 150 -16.49 14.41 -1.82
N ALA A 151 -16.90 15.04 -0.71
CA ALA A 151 -18.14 15.80 -0.65
C ALA A 151 -18.11 17.02 -1.58
N LEU A 152 -17.02 17.78 -1.61
CA LEU A 152 -16.86 18.93 -2.50
C LEU A 152 -16.89 18.52 -3.97
N ALA A 153 -16.25 17.40 -4.34
CA ALA A 153 -16.30 16.89 -5.71
C ALA A 153 -17.74 16.52 -6.12
N GLY A 154 -18.52 15.92 -5.22
CA GLY A 154 -19.93 15.61 -5.47
C GLY A 154 -20.84 16.84 -5.53
N VAL A 155 -20.73 17.76 -4.56
CA VAL A 155 -21.53 19.00 -4.48
C VAL A 155 -21.25 19.94 -5.64
N LEU A 156 -20.05 19.88 -6.22
CA LEU A 156 -19.69 20.72 -7.36
C LEU A 156 -20.63 20.52 -8.56
N ILE A 157 -21.15 19.31 -8.77
CA ILE A 157 -22.05 18.97 -9.89
C ILE A 157 -23.34 19.82 -9.84
N PRO A 158 -24.18 19.74 -8.78
CA PRO A 158 -25.37 20.58 -8.69
C PRO A 158 -25.02 22.07 -8.50
N ALA A 159 -23.91 22.40 -7.82
CA ALA A 159 -23.49 23.79 -7.67
C ALA A 159 -23.18 24.47 -9.01
N ALA A 160 -22.54 23.76 -9.95
CA ALA A 160 -22.25 24.28 -11.29
C ALA A 160 -23.51 24.62 -12.09
N MET A 161 -24.65 24.00 -11.77
CA MET A 161 -25.94 24.26 -12.41
C MET A 161 -26.73 25.37 -11.71
N TRP A 162 -26.78 25.36 -10.38
CA TRP A 162 -27.76 26.13 -9.60
C TRP A 162 -27.15 27.16 -8.65
N ALA A 163 -25.84 27.11 -8.40
CA ALA A 163 -25.14 27.98 -7.45
C ALA A 163 -23.74 28.36 -7.98
N PRO A 164 -23.64 29.17 -9.06
CA PRO A 164 -22.38 29.41 -9.76
C PRO A 164 -21.30 30.07 -8.89
N LEU A 165 -21.67 30.89 -7.90
CA LEU A 165 -20.70 31.44 -6.96
C LEU A 165 -20.05 30.35 -6.10
N LEU A 166 -20.85 29.41 -5.58
CA LEU A 166 -20.35 28.27 -4.81
C LEU A 166 -19.47 27.37 -5.68
N ALA A 167 -19.88 27.12 -6.93
CA ALA A 167 -19.10 26.36 -7.88
C ALA A 167 -17.72 26.99 -8.14
N ARG A 168 -17.66 28.33 -8.29
CA ARG A 168 -16.39 29.05 -8.46
C ARG A 168 -15.48 28.96 -7.25
N VAL A 169 -16.03 29.07 -6.03
CA VAL A 169 -15.24 28.92 -4.80
C VAL A 169 -14.65 27.51 -4.69
N ALA A 170 -15.46 26.48 -4.93
CA ALA A 170 -14.99 25.09 -4.97
C ALA A 170 -13.98 24.85 -6.11
N GLY A 171 -14.19 25.47 -7.28
CA GLY A 171 -13.27 25.43 -8.42
C GLY A 171 -11.91 26.06 -8.09
N LEU A 172 -11.89 27.22 -7.44
CA LEU A 172 -10.65 27.85 -6.94
C LEU A 172 -9.94 26.97 -5.91
N TYR A 173 -10.69 26.30 -5.02
CA TYR A 173 -10.15 25.35 -4.07
C TYR A 173 -9.44 24.17 -4.79
N PHE A 174 -10.08 23.55 -5.79
CA PHE A 174 -9.45 22.47 -6.55
C PHE A 174 -8.29 22.95 -7.43
N LEU A 175 -8.34 24.19 -7.92
CA LEU A 175 -7.20 24.80 -8.60
C LEU A 175 -5.99 24.91 -7.66
N ALA A 176 -6.21 25.36 -6.42
CA ALA A 176 -5.17 25.40 -5.40
C ALA A 176 -4.62 24.00 -5.11
N GLN A 177 -5.46 22.96 -5.03
CA GLN A 177 -5.01 21.57 -4.89
C GLN A 177 -4.14 21.12 -6.07
N ALA A 178 -4.53 21.42 -7.31
CA ALA A 178 -3.74 21.10 -8.49
C ALA A 178 -2.35 21.78 -8.45
N VAL A 179 -2.29 23.05 -8.04
CA VAL A 179 -1.03 23.79 -7.87
C VAL A 179 -0.17 23.20 -6.75
N LEU A 180 -0.77 22.75 -5.65
CA LEU A 180 -0.06 22.10 -4.53
C LEU A 180 0.54 20.76 -4.96
N LEU A 181 -0.19 19.96 -5.75
CA LEU A 181 0.32 18.70 -6.31
C LEU A 181 1.46 18.94 -7.31
N LEU A 182 1.33 19.95 -8.18
CA LEU A 182 2.41 20.33 -9.09
C LEU A 182 3.68 20.77 -8.34
N THR A 183 3.49 21.58 -7.29
CA THR A 183 4.59 22.02 -6.42
C THR A 183 5.24 20.82 -5.73
N ARG A 184 4.45 19.91 -5.15
CA ARG A 184 4.93 18.67 -4.55
C ARG A 184 5.82 17.90 -5.53
N GLU A 185 5.40 17.73 -6.78
CA GLU A 185 6.19 16.97 -7.74
C GLU A 185 7.54 17.61 -8.08
N ARG A 186 7.64 18.94 -7.99
CA ARG A 186 8.88 19.68 -8.22
C ARG A 186 9.81 19.72 -7.02
N THR A 187 9.27 19.74 -5.79
CA THR A 187 10.06 20.09 -4.60
C THR A 187 10.09 19.03 -3.51
N ALA A 188 9.11 18.12 -3.47
CA ALA A 188 8.99 17.18 -2.37
C ALA A 188 9.97 16.01 -2.52
N PRO A 189 10.81 15.73 -1.49
CA PRO A 189 11.64 14.55 -1.47
C PRO A 189 10.80 13.28 -1.23
N TYR A 190 11.38 12.14 -1.59
CA TYR A 190 10.94 10.84 -1.09
C TYR A 190 11.33 10.66 0.37
N VAL A 191 10.58 9.83 1.10
CA VAL A 191 10.96 9.38 2.44
C VAL A 191 11.86 8.16 2.37
N ASN A 192 12.63 7.91 3.44
CA ASN A 192 13.41 6.67 3.56
C ASN A 192 12.47 5.45 3.62
N GLY A 193 11.33 5.58 4.32
CA GLY A 193 10.32 4.54 4.36
C GLY A 193 10.72 3.38 5.26
N ALA A 194 11.34 3.67 6.41
CA ALA A 194 11.84 2.62 7.30
C ALA A 194 10.69 1.84 7.95
N ASN A 195 9.68 2.56 8.44
CA ASN A 195 8.41 1.97 8.84
C ASN A 195 7.54 1.67 7.62
N ASP A 196 7.46 2.57 6.63
CA ASP A 196 6.64 2.46 5.42
C ASP A 196 7.48 2.26 4.12
N ASN A 197 7.82 1.03 3.72
CA ASN A 197 7.49 -0.23 4.38
C ASN A 197 8.66 -1.22 4.45
N ALA A 198 9.88 -0.72 4.71
CA ALA A 198 11.02 -1.61 4.96
C ALA A 198 10.78 -2.55 6.16
N SER A 199 10.00 -2.10 7.15
CA SER A 199 9.56 -2.90 8.30
C SER A 199 8.75 -4.13 7.89
N GLY A 200 7.74 -3.97 7.02
CA GLY A 200 6.89 -5.06 6.53
C GLY A 200 7.68 -6.02 5.66
N VAL A 201 8.54 -5.52 4.79
CA VAL A 201 9.44 -6.36 3.96
C VAL A 201 10.35 -7.23 4.84
N ALA A 202 10.92 -6.64 5.89
CA ALA A 202 11.80 -7.37 6.81
C ALA A 202 11.04 -8.50 7.54
N VAL A 203 9.84 -8.21 8.05
CA VAL A 203 9.00 -9.22 8.75
C VAL A 203 8.48 -10.29 7.78
N ALA A 204 7.97 -9.91 6.61
CA ALA A 204 7.44 -10.86 5.62
C ALA A 204 8.54 -11.80 5.10
N THR A 205 9.74 -11.28 4.84
CA THR A 205 10.88 -12.09 4.41
C THR A 205 11.34 -13.03 5.52
N ALA A 206 11.45 -12.55 6.76
CA ALA A 206 11.85 -13.39 7.89
C ALA A 206 10.82 -14.49 8.17
N LEU A 207 9.52 -14.19 8.03
CA LEU A 207 8.45 -15.16 8.13
C LEU A 207 8.54 -16.22 7.02
N PHE A 208 8.76 -15.80 5.77
CA PHE A 208 8.95 -16.71 4.64
C PHE A 208 10.10 -17.69 4.88
N LEU A 209 11.28 -17.18 5.25
CA LEU A 209 12.46 -18.01 5.50
C LEU A 209 12.25 -19.00 6.65
N ASP A 210 11.59 -18.55 7.72
CA ASP A 210 11.29 -19.38 8.88
C ASP A 210 10.31 -20.52 8.56
N LEU A 211 9.24 -20.24 7.81
CA LEU A 211 8.27 -21.24 7.39
C LEU A 211 8.84 -22.18 6.32
N ALA A 212 9.66 -21.66 5.41
CA ALA A 212 10.33 -22.46 4.39
C ALA A 212 11.28 -23.50 5.00
N ALA A 213 12.02 -23.13 6.05
CA ALA A 213 12.92 -24.04 6.75
C ALA A 213 12.17 -25.21 7.44
N GLN A 214 10.90 -25.03 7.81
CA GLN A 214 10.09 -26.07 8.45
C GLN A 214 9.58 -27.13 7.48
N SER A 215 9.63 -26.90 6.16
CA SER A 215 9.17 -27.84 5.13
C SER A 215 7.76 -28.41 5.39
N ILE A 216 6.78 -27.52 5.58
CA ILE A 216 5.40 -27.92 5.90
C ILE A 216 4.83 -28.77 4.73
N GLU A 217 4.49 -30.03 5.04
CA GLU A 217 4.04 -31.00 4.04
C GLU A 217 2.81 -30.51 3.28
N GLY A 218 2.82 -30.62 1.95
CA GLY A 218 1.69 -30.22 1.10
C GLY A 218 1.39 -28.71 1.09
N ALA A 219 2.25 -27.88 1.68
CA ALA A 219 2.16 -26.43 1.62
C ALA A 219 3.10 -25.84 0.55
N GLU A 220 2.66 -24.75 -0.07
CA GLU A 220 3.46 -23.93 -0.97
C GLU A 220 3.42 -22.46 -0.49
N LEU A 221 4.58 -21.89 -0.24
CA LEU A 221 4.73 -20.53 0.24
C LEU A 221 5.19 -19.64 -0.90
N TRP A 222 4.54 -18.50 -1.05
CA TRP A 222 4.94 -17.46 -1.99
C TRP A 222 5.27 -16.21 -1.19
N LEU A 223 6.49 -15.69 -1.31
CA LEU A 223 6.84 -14.34 -0.87
C LEU A 223 6.80 -13.43 -2.09
N VAL A 224 5.95 -12.41 -2.04
CA VAL A 224 5.80 -11.41 -3.09
C VAL A 224 6.19 -10.06 -2.51
N LEU A 225 7.39 -9.58 -2.84
CA LEU A 225 7.82 -8.23 -2.48
C LEU A 225 7.46 -7.29 -3.63
N THR A 226 6.50 -6.42 -3.41
CA THR A 226 5.89 -5.59 -4.44
C THR A 226 6.59 -4.24 -4.60
N GLY A 227 6.73 -3.82 -5.85
CA GLY A 227 7.07 -2.42 -6.15
C GLY A 227 5.79 -1.62 -6.41
N ALA A 228 5.89 -0.29 -6.35
CA ALA A 228 4.82 0.62 -6.74
C ALA A 228 3.47 0.43 -6.01
N GLU A 229 3.50 0.11 -4.72
CA GLU A 229 2.30 0.12 -3.88
C GLU A 229 1.82 1.56 -3.68
N GLU A 230 2.76 2.46 -3.41
CA GLU A 230 2.57 3.88 -3.04
C GLU A 230 1.94 4.73 -4.14
N VAL A 231 1.69 4.12 -5.29
CA VAL A 231 1.09 4.71 -6.49
C VAL A 231 -0.14 3.92 -6.95
N GLY A 232 -0.80 3.22 -6.02
CA GLY A 232 -2.09 2.57 -6.18
C GLY A 232 -2.05 1.04 -6.28
N ALA A 233 -1.21 0.38 -5.46
CA ALA A 233 -1.04 -1.07 -5.41
C ALA A 233 -0.70 -1.67 -6.79
N GLN A 234 0.14 -0.98 -7.58
CA GLN A 234 0.40 -1.37 -8.97
C GLN A 234 1.15 -2.70 -9.05
N GLY A 235 2.04 -2.97 -8.08
CA GLY A 235 2.72 -4.25 -7.90
C GLY A 235 1.74 -5.40 -7.70
N ALA A 236 0.89 -5.35 -6.67
CA ALA A 236 -0.13 -6.39 -6.43
C ALA A 236 -1.07 -6.57 -7.63
N ARG A 237 -1.49 -5.48 -8.28
CA ARG A 237 -2.31 -5.54 -9.52
C ARG A 237 -1.58 -6.25 -10.66
N ALA A 238 -0.28 -5.98 -10.84
CA ALA A 238 0.52 -6.66 -11.87
C ALA A 238 0.69 -8.14 -11.55
N PHE A 239 0.94 -8.47 -10.28
CA PHE A 239 1.05 -9.85 -9.81
C PHE A 239 -0.21 -10.66 -10.12
N LEU A 240 -1.39 -10.16 -9.76
CA LEU A 240 -2.66 -10.83 -10.03
C LEU A 240 -3.00 -10.97 -11.51
N ARG A 241 -2.58 -10.03 -12.37
CA ARG A 241 -2.83 -10.12 -13.81
C ARG A 241 -1.99 -11.20 -14.50
N GLN A 242 -0.81 -11.49 -13.97
CA GLN A 242 0.19 -12.32 -14.64
C GLN A 242 0.39 -13.68 -13.96
N ASN A 243 -0.11 -13.85 -12.72
CA ASN A 243 -0.07 -15.11 -12.00
C ASN A 243 -1.49 -15.62 -11.76
N THR A 244 -1.68 -16.93 -11.92
CA THR A 244 -2.94 -17.59 -11.56
C THR A 244 -2.77 -18.27 -10.22
N LEU A 245 -3.64 -17.93 -9.27
CA LEU A 245 -3.72 -18.55 -7.96
C LEU A 245 -5.06 -19.29 -7.83
N PRO A 246 -5.12 -20.43 -7.12
CA PRO A 246 -6.38 -20.98 -6.65
C PRO A 246 -7.18 -19.93 -5.88
N GLY A 247 -8.47 -19.80 -6.13
CA GLY A 247 -9.31 -18.73 -5.57
C GLY A 247 -9.42 -18.73 -4.03
N ASP A 248 -9.09 -19.86 -3.39
CA ASP A 248 -9.01 -20.06 -1.96
C ASP A 248 -7.63 -19.74 -1.36
N THR A 249 -6.65 -19.34 -2.18
CA THR A 249 -5.28 -18.99 -1.72
C THR A 249 -5.33 -17.78 -0.78
N PRO A 250 -4.98 -17.93 0.51
CA PRO A 250 -4.93 -16.82 1.44
C PRO A 250 -3.73 -15.90 1.17
N VAL A 251 -3.95 -14.60 1.35
CA VAL A 251 -2.96 -13.55 1.16
C VAL A 251 -2.77 -12.78 2.47
N LEU A 252 -1.57 -12.84 3.03
CA LEU A 252 -1.18 -12.12 4.24
C LEU A 252 -0.24 -10.97 3.87
N ASN A 253 -0.75 -9.74 3.96
CA ASN A 253 0.03 -8.52 3.80
C ASN A 253 0.61 -8.04 5.12
N ILE A 254 1.82 -7.48 5.08
CA ILE A 254 2.50 -6.91 6.26
C ILE A 254 2.91 -5.48 5.95
N ASP A 255 2.36 -4.52 6.69
CA ASP A 255 2.46 -3.11 6.37
C ASP A 255 2.65 -2.21 7.59
N ASN A 256 3.54 -1.21 7.50
CA ASN A 256 3.84 -0.26 8.58
C ASN A 256 4.00 -0.91 9.98
N VAL A 257 4.75 -2.00 10.11
CA VAL A 257 4.83 -2.80 11.35
C VAL A 257 5.99 -2.45 12.28
N GLY A 258 6.68 -1.35 12.01
CA GLY A 258 7.87 -0.91 12.72
C GLY A 258 7.61 -0.17 14.04
N ALA A 259 6.41 0.31 14.32
CA ALA A 259 6.08 0.96 15.59
C ALA A 259 4.58 1.03 15.85
N GLY A 260 4.16 1.18 17.11
CA GLY A 260 2.75 1.34 17.50
C GLY A 260 2.07 0.04 17.93
N THR A 261 0.74 0.06 18.03
CA THR A 261 -0.08 -1.10 18.44
C THR A 261 -0.44 -1.95 17.24
N LEU A 262 -0.36 -3.28 17.35
CA LEU A 262 -0.66 -4.21 16.25
C LEU A 262 -2.17 -4.40 16.05
N TYR A 263 -2.58 -4.31 14.79
CA TYR A 263 -3.92 -4.59 14.31
C TYR A 263 -3.89 -5.60 13.18
N TYR A 264 -4.98 -6.34 13.06
CA TYR A 264 -5.29 -7.08 11.84
C TYR A 264 -6.47 -6.41 11.14
N ALA A 265 -6.27 -6.02 9.88
CA ALA A 265 -7.32 -5.39 9.09
C ALA A 265 -8.39 -6.42 8.74
N THR A 266 -9.66 -6.11 8.99
CA THR A 266 -10.84 -6.92 8.58
C THR A 266 -11.50 -6.36 7.32
N GLY A 267 -10.89 -5.36 6.71
CA GLY A 267 -11.34 -4.72 5.48
C GLY A 267 -10.67 -3.37 5.30
N GLU A 268 -10.70 -2.88 4.06
CA GLU A 268 -10.06 -1.62 3.70
C GLU A 268 -10.89 -0.81 2.70
N GLY A 269 -10.70 0.51 2.68
CA GLY A 269 -11.16 1.35 1.58
C GLY A 269 -11.45 2.80 1.96
N MET A 270 -11.22 3.72 1.02
CA MET A 270 -11.37 5.15 1.26
C MET A 270 -12.81 5.63 1.00
N LEU A 271 -13.42 5.33 -0.14
CA LEU A 271 -14.83 5.69 -0.41
C LEU A 271 -15.83 4.64 0.07
N GLY A 272 -15.47 3.36 -0.04
CA GLY A 272 -16.29 2.23 0.39
C GLY A 272 -15.39 1.11 0.87
N VAL A 273 -15.82 0.44 1.94
CA VAL A 273 -15.04 -0.63 2.58
C VAL A 273 -15.27 -1.94 1.83
N ILE A 274 -14.17 -2.60 1.47
CA ILE A 274 -14.16 -3.97 0.99
C ILE A 274 -13.81 -4.86 2.18
N PRO A 275 -14.73 -5.72 2.65
CA PRO A 275 -14.46 -6.57 3.80
C PRO A 275 -13.49 -7.69 3.43
N PHE A 276 -12.60 -8.04 4.36
CA PHE A 276 -11.78 -9.23 4.27
C PHE A 276 -12.49 -10.41 4.90
N ARG A 277 -12.24 -11.61 4.37
CA ARG A 277 -12.88 -12.86 4.78
C ARG A 277 -11.91 -14.03 4.66
N GLY A 278 -12.28 -15.16 5.27
CA GLY A 278 -11.60 -16.44 5.13
C GLY A 278 -10.62 -16.76 6.26
N PRO A 279 -9.79 -17.80 6.08
CA PRO A 279 -9.12 -18.48 7.19
C PRO A 279 -8.16 -17.58 7.98
N LEU A 280 -7.53 -16.58 7.34
CA LEU A 280 -6.66 -15.63 8.03
C LEU A 280 -7.44 -14.73 9.01
N VAL A 281 -8.61 -14.21 8.62
CA VAL A 281 -9.44 -13.38 9.50
C VAL A 281 -9.99 -14.22 10.66
N GLU A 282 -10.43 -15.44 10.38
CA GLU A 282 -10.94 -16.35 11.40
C GLU A 282 -9.86 -16.73 12.41
N ALA A 283 -8.66 -17.07 11.93
CA ALA A 283 -7.52 -17.39 12.80
C ALA A 283 -7.10 -16.17 13.63
N ALA A 284 -7.00 -14.98 13.01
CA ALA A 284 -6.66 -13.75 13.72
C ALA A 284 -7.67 -13.41 14.83
N SER A 285 -8.97 -13.67 14.61
CA SER A 285 -10.01 -13.42 15.63
C SER A 285 -9.88 -14.26 16.90
N ARG A 286 -9.12 -15.35 16.86
CA ARG A 286 -8.91 -16.29 17.97
C ARG A 286 -7.53 -16.13 18.63
N LEU A 287 -6.61 -15.39 18.00
CA LEU A 287 -5.27 -15.15 18.51
C LEU A 287 -5.25 -13.87 19.35
N GLU A 288 -4.52 -13.91 20.46
CA GLU A 288 -4.23 -12.71 21.25
C GLU A 288 -3.06 -11.93 20.65
N GLY A 289 -2.95 -10.65 20.99
CA GLY A 289 -1.82 -9.79 20.62
C GLY A 289 -2.04 -8.83 19.45
N ALA A 290 -3.19 -8.90 18.78
CA ALA A 290 -3.62 -7.89 17.80
C ALA A 290 -5.12 -7.61 17.91
N SER A 291 -5.54 -6.39 17.56
CA SER A 291 -6.95 -5.99 17.56
C SER A 291 -7.52 -5.89 16.13
N PRO A 292 -8.82 -6.17 15.91
CA PRO A 292 -9.44 -5.97 14.60
C PRO A 292 -9.51 -4.49 14.22
N LEU A 293 -9.40 -4.20 12.93
CA LEU A 293 -9.51 -2.84 12.39
C LEU A 293 -10.17 -2.82 11.00
N VAL A 294 -11.05 -1.86 10.75
CA VAL A 294 -11.43 -1.48 9.38
C VAL A 294 -10.60 -0.27 8.96
N TYR A 295 -9.73 -0.43 7.97
CA TYR A 295 -8.79 0.61 7.55
C TYR A 295 -9.39 1.52 6.47
N THR A 296 -9.40 2.84 6.70
CA THR A 296 -10.09 3.80 5.81
C THR A 296 -9.24 4.99 5.37
N LEU A 297 -7.93 4.95 5.66
CA LEU A 297 -7.00 6.03 5.34
C LEU A 297 -6.35 5.85 3.98
N ALA A 298 -5.91 4.65 3.64
CA ALA A 298 -5.23 4.35 2.37
C ALA A 298 -5.58 2.93 1.91
N TYR A 299 -4.87 2.45 0.89
CA TYR A 299 -4.96 1.10 0.40
C TYR A 299 -3.74 0.30 0.84
N PHE A 300 -3.91 -1.01 0.84
CA PHE A 300 -2.89 -2.02 0.97
C PHE A 300 -2.75 -2.78 -0.35
N ASP A 301 -1.69 -3.56 -0.46
CA ASP A 301 -1.54 -4.54 -1.54
C ASP A 301 -2.60 -5.67 -1.50
N THR A 302 -3.38 -5.80 -0.41
CA THR A 302 -4.54 -6.72 -0.37
C THR A 302 -5.72 -6.25 -1.21
N LEU A 303 -5.82 -4.96 -1.53
CA LEU A 303 -7.02 -4.41 -2.19
C LEU A 303 -7.34 -5.12 -3.51
N PRO A 304 -6.38 -5.35 -4.43
CA PRO A 304 -6.65 -6.07 -5.67
C PRO A 304 -7.13 -7.51 -5.43
N PHE A 305 -6.60 -8.18 -4.40
CA PHE A 305 -6.94 -9.57 -4.06
C PHE A 305 -8.32 -9.67 -3.44
N ALA A 306 -8.63 -8.82 -2.47
CA ALA A 306 -9.93 -8.78 -1.81
C ALA A 306 -11.07 -8.51 -2.82
N ARG A 307 -10.82 -7.65 -3.81
CA ARG A 307 -11.78 -7.44 -4.92
C ARG A 307 -11.96 -8.64 -5.82
N ALA A 308 -10.89 -9.39 -6.07
CA ALA A 308 -10.93 -10.61 -6.86
C ALA A 308 -11.49 -11.81 -6.06
N GLY A 309 -11.87 -11.61 -4.80
CA GLY A 309 -12.51 -12.63 -3.96
C GLY A 309 -11.55 -13.53 -3.18
N TYR A 310 -10.24 -13.24 -3.21
CA TYR A 310 -9.27 -14.03 -2.44
C TYR A 310 -9.40 -13.76 -0.94
N PRO A 311 -9.19 -14.77 -0.07
CA PRO A 311 -9.03 -14.56 1.36
C PRO A 311 -7.82 -13.69 1.64
N CYS A 312 -7.99 -12.63 2.43
CA CYS A 312 -6.94 -11.64 2.69
C CYS A 312 -6.88 -11.23 4.16
N LEU A 313 -5.71 -10.79 4.61
CA LEU A 313 -5.51 -10.08 5.86
C LEU A 313 -4.30 -9.16 5.74
N THR A 314 -4.38 -7.96 6.31
CA THR A 314 -3.21 -7.09 6.50
C THR A 314 -2.89 -6.99 7.98
N LEU A 315 -1.63 -7.18 8.35
CA LEU A 315 -1.11 -6.77 9.65
C LEU A 315 -0.54 -5.36 9.56
N ILE A 316 -0.95 -4.49 10.48
CA ILE A 316 -0.51 -3.10 10.52
C ILE A 316 -0.34 -2.62 11.95
N ARG A 317 0.66 -1.77 12.20
CA ARG A 317 0.79 -1.10 13.50
C ARG A 317 0.46 0.39 13.42
N LEU A 318 -0.33 0.86 14.39
CA LEU A 318 -0.83 2.24 14.42
C LEU A 318 -0.57 2.90 15.78
N ASP A 319 -0.29 4.21 15.76
CA ASP A 319 -0.41 5.11 16.90
C ASP A 319 -1.65 6.00 16.70
N ARG A 320 -2.63 5.89 17.60
CA ARG A 320 -3.88 6.68 17.55
C ARG A 320 -4.57 6.64 16.17
N GLY A 321 -4.59 5.47 15.56
CA GLY A 321 -5.27 5.21 14.28
C GLY A 321 -4.47 5.59 13.03
N ILE A 322 -3.19 5.94 13.14
CA ILE A 322 -2.35 6.39 12.02
C ILE A 322 -1.03 5.62 12.03
N PRO A 323 -0.45 5.26 10.87
CA PRO A 323 0.88 4.69 10.84
C PRO A 323 1.91 5.68 11.45
N PRO A 324 2.78 5.25 12.38
CA PRO A 324 3.81 6.14 12.91
C PRO A 324 4.73 6.65 11.80
N HIS A 325 5.01 7.96 11.84
CA HIS A 325 5.85 8.67 10.85
C HIS A 325 5.35 8.63 9.39
N TRP A 326 4.09 8.24 9.16
CA TRP A 326 3.51 8.04 7.82
C TRP A 326 3.86 9.12 6.81
N HIS A 327 4.52 8.74 5.70
CA HIS A 327 4.89 9.60 4.57
C HIS A 327 5.58 10.93 4.97
N TRP A 328 6.33 10.93 6.07
CA TRP A 328 7.02 12.09 6.61
C TRP A 328 8.55 11.87 6.68
N PRO A 329 9.42 12.90 6.60
CA PRO A 329 10.88 12.73 6.64
C PRO A 329 11.42 12.03 7.89
N THR A 330 10.64 11.94 8.96
CA THR A 330 11.01 11.20 10.16
C THR A 330 10.79 9.69 10.02
N ASP A 331 10.29 9.19 8.89
CA ASP A 331 10.16 7.76 8.65
C ASP A 331 11.52 7.14 8.29
N VAL A 332 12.34 6.97 9.33
CA VAL A 332 13.76 6.55 9.27
C VAL A 332 14.02 5.43 10.28
N ARG A 333 15.13 4.71 10.11
CA ARG A 333 15.48 3.51 10.88
C ARG A 333 15.45 3.73 12.39
N GLU A 334 15.84 4.91 12.85
CA GLU A 334 15.96 5.30 14.26
C GLU A 334 14.61 5.27 14.99
N HIS A 335 13.50 5.42 14.27
CA HIS A 335 12.15 5.38 14.83
C HIS A 335 11.46 4.01 14.69
N VAL A 336 12.15 3.02 14.13
CA VAL A 336 11.67 1.64 14.08
C VAL A 336 12.03 0.91 15.37
N ASP A 337 11.01 0.38 16.05
CA ASP A 337 11.13 -0.42 17.26
C ASP A 337 11.34 -1.90 16.92
N ASP A 338 12.53 -2.42 17.25
CA ASP A 338 12.89 -3.82 17.00
C ASP A 338 11.97 -4.81 17.74
N ARG A 339 11.37 -4.42 18.88
CA ARG A 339 10.37 -5.24 19.59
C ARG A 339 9.07 -5.32 18.80
N ALA A 340 8.61 -4.21 18.24
CA ALA A 340 7.42 -4.19 17.40
C ALA A 340 7.55 -5.13 16.20
N LEU A 341 8.73 -5.19 15.57
CA LEU A 341 9.02 -6.14 14.49
C LEU A 341 8.97 -7.60 14.97
N ALA A 342 9.61 -7.90 16.11
CA ALA A 342 9.65 -9.24 16.68
C ALA A 342 8.26 -9.73 17.11
N ASP A 343 7.45 -8.88 17.73
CA ASP A 343 6.08 -9.18 18.13
C ASP A 343 5.19 -9.45 16.90
N THR A 344 5.34 -8.62 15.87
CA THR A 344 4.61 -8.80 14.60
C THR A 344 4.98 -10.13 13.94
N LEU A 345 6.26 -10.48 13.89
CA LEU A 345 6.72 -11.76 13.35
C LEU A 345 6.13 -12.94 14.15
N THR A 346 6.13 -12.86 15.48
CA THR A 346 5.56 -13.89 16.36
C THR A 346 4.08 -14.10 16.05
N TYR A 347 3.31 -13.01 15.96
CA TYR A 347 1.88 -13.08 15.63
C TYR A 347 1.65 -13.63 14.22
N ALA A 348 2.39 -13.12 13.22
CA ALA A 348 2.27 -13.54 11.83
C ALA A 348 2.63 -15.03 11.64
N ARG A 349 3.61 -15.54 12.41
CA ARG A 349 3.97 -16.96 12.43
C ARG A 349 2.83 -17.82 12.97
N ALA A 350 2.26 -17.45 14.12
CA ALA A 350 1.13 -18.18 14.71
C ALA A 350 -0.07 -18.22 13.75
N LEU A 351 -0.36 -17.09 13.10
CA LEU A 351 -1.39 -16.96 12.09
C LEU A 351 -1.14 -17.89 10.88
N ALA A 352 0.04 -17.79 10.27
CA ALA A 352 0.41 -18.60 9.10
C ALA A 352 0.37 -20.11 9.41
N GLN A 353 0.90 -20.52 10.57
CA GLN A 353 0.86 -21.92 10.99
C GLN A 353 -0.56 -22.43 11.23
N THR A 354 -1.47 -21.59 11.73
CA THR A 354 -2.88 -21.97 11.90
C THR A 354 -3.53 -22.26 10.55
N VAL A 355 -3.28 -21.42 9.55
CA VAL A 355 -3.87 -21.56 8.21
C VAL A 355 -3.23 -22.70 7.41
N LEU A 356 -1.93 -22.91 7.53
CA LEU A 356 -1.21 -23.97 6.78
C LEU A 356 -1.42 -25.38 7.34
N ARG A 357 -1.90 -25.52 8.59
CA ARG A 357 -2.20 -26.81 9.22
C ARG A 357 -3.63 -27.28 9.01
N GLN A 358 -4.53 -26.37 8.66
CA GLN A 358 -5.87 -26.70 8.16
C GLN A 358 -5.75 -27.31 6.75
#